data_AF-A0A4U1L0E4-F1
#
_entry.id   AF-A0A4U1L0E4-F1
#
_cell.length_a   1.000
_cell.length_b   1.000
_cell.length_c   1.000
_cell.angle_alpha   90.00
_cell.angle_beta   90.00
_cell.angle_gamma   90.00
#
_symmetry.space_group_name_H-M   'P 1'
#
loop_
_entity.id
_entity.type
_entity.pdbx_description
1 polymer ?
#
loop_
_entity_poly.entity_id
_entity_poly.type
_entity_poly.pdbx_seq_one_letter_code
_entity_poly.pdbx_strand_id
1 'polypeptide(L)' 'MSKPMPPSELASAAGISVPYASQLLSPNPERQRTPSRPLAIHIFRATGWRHPSIASLTDEQIAMLEQIEPYEPAAERAA' A
#
# COMPACT_ATOMS: atom_id res chain seq x y z
N MET A 1 -6.69 11.90 -6.06
CA MET A 1 -7.89 11.04 -5.98
C MET A 1 -8.20 10.82 -4.51
N SER A 2 -9.41 11.22 -4.10
CA SER A 2 -9.87 11.18 -2.70
C SER A 2 -9.99 9.75 -2.19
N LYS A 3 -9.58 9.57 -0.94
CA LYS A 3 -9.54 8.34 -0.14
C LYS A 3 -10.94 7.69 -0.02
N PRO A 4 -11.24 6.57 -0.72
CA PRO A 4 -12.62 6.12 -0.83
C PRO A 4 -12.97 4.93 0.08
N MET A 5 -12.09 4.47 0.97
CA MET A 5 -12.36 3.27 1.77
C MET A 5 -11.94 3.36 3.24
N PRO A 6 -12.69 2.71 4.15
CA PRO A 6 -12.36 2.63 5.56
C PRO A 6 -11.11 1.77 5.81
N PRO A 7 -10.39 1.96 6.93
CA PRO A 7 -9.21 1.17 7.27
C PRO A 7 -9.44 -0.34 7.30
N SER A 8 -10.63 -0.80 7.67
CA SER A 8 -11.00 -2.22 7.66
C SER A 8 -11.04 -2.83 6.25
N GLU A 9 -11.54 -2.07 5.27
CA GLU A 9 -11.59 -2.52 3.88
C GLU A 9 -10.20 -2.57 3.26
N LEU A 10 -9.38 -1.52 3.49
CA LEU A 10 -7.99 -1.51 3.07
C LEU A 10 -7.21 -2.67 3.70
N ALA A 11 -7.41 -2.92 5.00
CA ALA A 11 -6.77 -4.02 5.72
C ALA A 11 -7.10 -5.37 5.11
N SER A 12 -8.39 -5.61 4.84
CA SER A 12 -8.89 -6.83 4.21
C SER A 12 -8.31 -7.02 2.81
N ALA A 13 -8.36 -5.99 1.97
CA ALA A 13 -7.94 -6.07 0.58
C ALA A 13 -6.41 -6.24 0.41
N ALA A 14 -5.62 -5.57 1.25
CA ALA A 14 -4.16 -5.60 1.17
C ALA A 14 -3.47 -6.59 2.12
N GLY A 15 -4.24 -7.39 2.87
CA GLY A 15 -3.69 -8.38 3.81
C GLY A 15 -2.85 -7.76 4.94
N ILE A 16 -3.17 -6.54 5.38
CA ILE A 16 -2.48 -5.82 6.45
C ILE A 16 -3.37 -5.66 7.68
N SER A 17 -2.79 -5.29 8.82
CA SER A 17 -3.58 -5.06 10.05
C SER A 17 -4.40 -3.76 9.96
N VAL A 18 -5.59 -3.75 10.57
CA VAL A 18 -6.46 -2.57 10.65
C VAL A 18 -5.77 -1.35 11.31
N PRO A 19 -4.96 -1.50 12.38
CA PRO A 19 -4.19 -0.39 12.92
C PRO A 19 -3.18 0.16 11.92
N TYR A 20 -2.50 -0.69 11.15
CA TYR A 20 -1.54 -0.25 10.14
C TYR A 20 -2.25 0.48 8.99
N ALA A 21 -3.35 -0.08 8.49
CA ALA A 21 -4.20 0.59 7.50
C ALA A 21 -4.66 1.98 7.99
N SER A 22 -5.03 2.09 9.26
CA SER A 22 -5.41 3.38 9.87
C SER A 22 -4.25 4.39 9.88
N GLN A 23 -3.02 3.93 10.11
CA GLN A 23 -1.81 4.78 10.05
C GLN A 23 -1.50 5.24 8.61
N LEU A 24 -1.64 4.37 7.60
CA LEU A 24 -1.45 4.74 6.19
C LEU A 24 -2.46 5.81 5.75
N LEU A 25 -3.69 5.65 6.24
CA LEU A 25 -4.83 6.46 5.90
C LEU A 25 -4.93 7.74 6.77
N SER A 26 -4.07 7.95 7.76
CA SER A 26 -4.15 9.11 8.64
C SER A 26 -4.17 10.42 7.83
N PRO A 27 -5.15 11.33 8.07
CA PRO A 27 -5.15 12.65 7.45
C PRO A 27 -4.10 13.57 8.10
N ASN A 28 -3.60 13.22 9.29
CA ASN A 28 -2.52 13.95 9.94
C ASN A 28 -1.16 13.40 9.45
N PRO A 29 -0.32 14.21 8.78
CA PRO A 29 0.98 13.79 8.25
C PRO A 29 1.95 13.33 9.32
N GLU A 30 1.88 13.85 10.55
CA GLU A 30 2.74 13.42 11.67
C GLU A 30 2.46 11.98 12.11
N ARG A 31 1.25 11.50 11.85
CA ARG A 31 0.79 10.13 12.17
C ARG A 31 0.66 9.26 10.93
N GLN A 32 0.91 9.83 9.76
CA GLN A 32 0.81 9.12 8.51
C GLN A 32 2.05 8.26 8.33
N ARG A 33 1.83 6.96 8.18
CA ARG A 33 2.91 6.03 7.90
C ARG A 33 3.07 5.88 6.39
N THR A 34 4.31 5.95 5.93
CA THR A 34 4.65 5.64 4.54
C THR A 34 4.91 4.13 4.43
N PRO A 35 4.16 3.39 3.58
CA PRO A 35 4.43 2.00 3.31
C PRO A 35 5.70 1.86 2.47
N SER A 36 6.32 0.68 2.48
CA SER A 36 7.37 0.36 1.52
C SER A 36 6.82 0.39 0.09
N ARG A 37 7.69 0.60 -0.90
CA ARG A 37 7.28 0.67 -2.31
C ARG A 37 6.57 -0.61 -2.79
N PRO A 38 7.06 -1.83 -2.47
CA PRO A 38 6.36 -3.07 -2.85
C PRO A 38 4.96 -3.16 -2.23
N LEU A 39 4.81 -2.76 -0.96
CA LEU A 39 3.51 -2.75 -0.29
C LEU A 39 2.57 -1.69 -0.89
N ALA A 40 3.07 -0.52 -1.25
CA ALA A 40 2.28 0.52 -1.91
C ALA A 40 1.75 0.04 -3.28
N ILE A 41 2.59 -0.66 -4.05
CA ILE A 41 2.22 -1.26 -5.33
C ILE A 41 1.17 -2.36 -5.11
N HIS A 42 1.40 -3.26 -4.15
CA HIS A 42 0.44 -4.30 -3.80
C HIS A 42 -0.93 -3.72 -3.41
N ILE A 43 -0.95 -2.70 -2.53
CA ILE A 43 -2.18 -1.98 -2.16
C ILE A 43 -2.86 -1.41 -3.41
N PHE A 44 -2.10 -0.76 -4.30
CA PHE A 44 -2.65 -0.22 -5.55
C PHE A 44 -3.27 -1.31 -6.43
N ARG A 45 -2.63 -2.47 -6.59
CA ARG A 45 -3.19 -3.60 -7.34
C ARG A 45 -4.46 -4.16 -6.72
N ALA A 46 -4.50 -4.27 -5.38
CA ALA A 46 -5.62 -4.84 -4.65
C ALA A 46 -6.84 -3.90 -4.58
N THR A 47 -6.62 -2.59 -4.55
CA THR A 47 -7.66 -1.59 -4.21
C THR A 47 -7.89 -0.52 -5.27
N GLY A 48 -7.00 -0.42 -6.26
CA GLY A 48 -6.96 0.71 -7.21
C GLY A 48 -6.46 2.02 -6.59
N TRP A 49 -6.20 2.08 -5.28
CA TRP A 49 -5.75 3.29 -4.61
C TRP A 49 -4.23 3.48 -4.74
N ARG A 50 -3.82 4.62 -5.32
CA ARG A 50 -2.41 5.03 -5.39
C ARG A 50 -2.02 5.81 -4.14
N HIS A 51 -1.17 5.21 -3.31
CA HIS A 51 -0.53 5.89 -2.19
C HIS A 51 0.37 7.04 -2.69
N PRO A 52 0.50 8.19 -1.99
CA PRO A 52 1.36 9.31 -2.39
C PRO A 52 2.81 8.92 -2.75
N SER A 53 3.35 7.88 -2.13
CA SER A 53 4.71 7.37 -2.41
C SER A 53 4.90 6.76 -3.81
N ILE A 54 3.81 6.40 -4.51
CA ILE A 54 3.84 5.86 -5.88
C ILE A 54 2.96 6.68 -6.83
N ALA A 55 2.35 7.77 -6.36
CA ALA A 55 1.36 8.52 -7.13
C ALA A 55 1.94 9.18 -8.39
N SER A 56 3.23 9.50 -8.40
CA SER A 56 3.95 10.07 -9.55
C SER A 56 4.46 9.03 -10.54
N LEU A 57 4.34 7.73 -10.23
CA LEU A 57 4.83 6.67 -11.10
C LEU A 57 3.82 6.35 -12.21
N THR A 58 4.34 6.04 -13.40
CA THR A 58 3.54 5.50 -14.51
C THR A 58 3.21 4.02 -14.25
N ASP A 59 2.19 3.49 -14.92
CA ASP A 59 1.84 2.08 -14.81
C ASP A 59 2.97 1.16 -15.29
N GLU A 60 3.74 1.60 -16.29
CA GLU A 60 4.95 0.91 -16.78
C GLU A 60 6.04 0.86 -15.70
N GLN A 61 6.29 1.98 -15.01
CA GLN A 61 7.24 2.04 -13.91
C GLN A 61 6.80 1.17 -12.73
N ILE A 62 5.50 1.17 -12.41
CA ILE A 62 4.93 0.30 -11.38
C ILE A 62 5.12 -1.17 -11.75
N ALA A 63 4.83 -1.55 -13.00
CA ALA A 63 5.01 -2.93 -13.47
C ALA A 63 6.47 -3.38 -13.42
N MET A 64 7.41 -2.50 -13.80
CA MET A 64 8.84 -2.79 -13.69
C MET A 64 9.27 -2.99 -12.23
N LEU A 65 8.84 -2.12 -11.32
CA LEU A 65 9.18 -2.20 -9.89
C LEU A 65 8.58 -3.45 -9.25
N GLU A 66 7.37 -3.84 -9.65
CA GLU A 66 6.71 -5.06 -9.20
C GLU A 66 7.50 -6.33 -9.57
N GLN A 67 8.21 -6.32 -10.71
CA GLN A 67 9.07 -7.43 -11.12
C GLN A 67 10.40 -7.48 -10.36
N ILE A 68 10.97 -6.34 -9.99
CA ILE A 68 12.28 -6.24 -9.33
C ILE A 68 12.16 -6.41 -7.82
N GLU A 69 11.10 -5.87 -7.23
CA GLU A 69 10.87 -5.86 -5.78
C GLU A 69 9.43 -6.34 -5.49
N PRO A 70 9.15 -7.65 -5.64
CA PRO A 70 7.83 -8.19 -5.35
C PRO A 70 7.46 -7.98 -3.88
N TYR A 71 6.16 -7.81 -3.62
CA TYR A 71 5.67 -7.75 -2.24
C TYR A 71 5.69 -9.16 -1.63
N GLU A 72 6.46 -9.32 -0.56
CA GLU A 72 6.46 -10.53 0.26
C GLU A 72 5.76 -10.26 1.60
N PRO A 73 4.62 -10.91 1.88
CA PRO A 73 3.99 -10.88 3.19
C PRO A 73 4.96 -11.25 4.31
N ALA A 74 4.80 -10.64 5.48
CA ALA A 74 5.67 -10.92 6.63
C ALA A 74 5.62 -12.39 7.07
N ALA A 75 4.50 -13.08 6.82
CA ALA A 75 4.36 -14.52 7.10
C ALA A 75 5.25 -15.38 6.19
N GLU A 76 5.50 -14.96 4.94
CA GLU A 76 6.35 -15.68 3.99
C GLU A 76 7.83 -15.37 4.19
N ARG A 77 8.17 -14.17 4.70
CA ARG A 77 9.56 -13.80 5.02
C ARG A 77 10.14 -14.48 6.27
N ALA A 78 9.31 -15.10 7.10
CA ALA A 78 9.73 -15.79 8.31
C ALA A 78 9.85 -17.32 8.14
N ALA A 79 9.56 -17.84 6.94
CA ALA A 79 9.68 -19.25 6.56
C ALA A 79 11.03 -19.52 5.89
#